data_AF-A0A7W0SVU0-F1
#
_entry.id   AF-A0A7W0SVU0-F1
#
_cell.length_a   1.000
_cell.length_b   1.000
_cell.length_c   1.000
_cell.angle_alpha   90.00
_cell.angle_beta   90.00
_cell.angle_gamma   90.00
#
_symmetry.space_group_name_H-M   'P 1'
#
loop_
_entity.id
_entity.type
_entity.pdbx_description
1 polymer ?
#
loop_
_entity_poly.entity_id
_entity_poly.type
_entity_poly.pdbx_seq_one_letter_code
_entity_poly.pdbx_strand_id
1 'polypeptide(L)'
;MSKRNPIPRTTIQRYYQRVCKMNYAQRSVLARELIADPQPLVAEFTSGIEAFRRYGNPEGFYSNKNRAPKAPDPIGQITKTHHVAWYLREQALLEVGNTPRLNAEYLDYEIRPARTTNRAHFDDDGGSWRSGMMVDLLLVSSDNRTPIVGELKIRSDKDPFTALIQMLAGAVHLATRDQYERLRKFMPTGAFPPTEQPRLDGYVLLYQFLETPQADLETLDRHADELSALLMNHTAITTHLRRIACVDLELRADGKLHGSCRWQHGV
;
A
#
# COMPACT_ATOMS: atom_id res chain seq x y z
N MET A 1 1.99 -30.08 21.10
CA MET A 1 2.50 -28.71 20.83
C MET A 1 2.06 -28.31 19.43
N SER A 2 1.24 -27.26 19.29
CA SER A 2 0.87 -26.75 17.95
C SER A 2 2.13 -26.32 17.22
N LYS A 3 2.38 -26.86 16.01
CA LYS A 3 3.53 -26.48 15.18
C LYS A 3 3.42 -24.97 14.93
N ARG A 4 4.41 -24.21 15.41
CA ARG A 4 4.49 -22.75 15.17
C ARG A 4 4.49 -22.53 13.66
N ASN A 5 3.54 -21.78 13.13
CA ASN A 5 3.54 -21.42 11.71
C ASN A 5 4.44 -20.17 11.56
N PRO A 6 5.67 -20.30 11.02
CA PRO A 6 6.55 -19.15 10.86
C PRO A 6 5.94 -18.16 9.88
N ILE A 7 6.15 -16.87 10.12
CA ILE A 7 5.70 -15.80 9.22
C ILE A 7 6.78 -15.63 8.15
N PRO A 8 6.48 -15.79 6.85
CA PRO A 8 7.50 -15.60 5.81
C PRO A 8 7.93 -14.13 5.73
N ARG A 9 9.22 -13.85 5.85
CA ARG A 9 9.75 -12.53 5.49
C ARG A 9 9.95 -12.47 3.98
N THR A 10 9.06 -11.74 3.31
CA THR A 10 9.10 -11.60 1.85
C THR A 10 10.33 -10.83 1.39
N THR A 11 10.91 -11.20 0.26
CA THR A 11 12.13 -10.58 -0.27
C THR A 11 11.91 -9.09 -0.61
N ILE A 12 10.75 -8.73 -1.18
CA ILE A 12 10.37 -7.33 -1.43
C ILE A 12 10.30 -6.46 -0.16
N GLN A 13 9.96 -7.04 1.00
CA GLN A 13 10.00 -6.30 2.27
C GLN A 13 11.45 -5.95 2.64
N ARG A 14 12.40 -6.87 2.45
CA ARG A 14 13.83 -6.59 2.66
C ARG A 14 14.34 -5.59 1.62
N TYR A 15 13.90 -5.71 0.38
CA TYR A 15 14.21 -4.76 -0.69
C TYR A 15 13.79 -3.34 -0.30
N TYR A 16 12.53 -3.15 0.11
CA TYR A 16 12.02 -1.88 0.63
C TYR A 16 12.86 -1.33 1.79
N GLN A 17 13.20 -2.18 2.78
CA GLN A 17 14.04 -1.77 3.92
C GLN A 17 15.44 -1.29 3.48
N ARG A 18 16.02 -1.87 2.42
CA ARG A 18 17.29 -1.38 1.84
C ARG A 18 17.10 -0.02 1.18
N VAL A 19 16.05 0.15 0.36
CA VAL A 19 15.75 1.43 -0.31
C VAL A 19 15.54 2.56 0.70
N CYS A 20 14.91 2.26 1.85
CA CYS A 20 14.73 3.24 2.93
C CYS A 20 16.02 3.76 3.56
N LYS A 21 17.13 3.03 3.43
CA LYS A 21 18.44 3.41 3.97
C LYS A 21 19.28 4.18 2.96
N MET A 22 18.86 4.22 1.70
CA MET A 22 19.53 4.96 0.65
C MET A 22 19.30 6.46 0.85
N ASN A 23 20.26 7.28 0.43
CA ASN A 23 20.03 8.71 0.23
C ASN A 23 19.34 8.97 -1.12
N TYR A 24 19.03 10.23 -1.40
CA TYR A 24 18.34 10.62 -2.63
C TYR A 24 19.09 10.18 -3.91
N ALA A 25 20.40 10.49 -4.00
CA ALA A 25 21.19 10.18 -5.19
C ALA A 25 21.25 8.67 -5.47
N GLN A 26 21.38 7.86 -4.42
CA GLN A 26 21.32 6.40 -4.51
C GLN A 26 19.96 5.90 -5.01
N ARG A 27 18.85 6.46 -4.50
CA ARG A 27 17.51 6.10 -4.99
C ARG A 27 17.30 6.51 -6.44
N SER A 28 17.82 7.66 -6.86
CA SER A 28 17.72 8.12 -8.25
C SER A 28 18.51 7.24 -9.22
N VAL A 29 19.70 6.77 -8.82
CA VAL A 29 20.46 5.75 -9.58
C VAL A 29 19.66 4.45 -9.68
N LEU A 30 19.19 3.91 -8.55
CA LEU A 30 18.41 2.68 -8.53
C LEU A 30 17.14 2.77 -9.38
N ALA A 31 16.45 3.91 -9.33
CA ALA A 31 15.25 4.13 -10.12
C ALA A 31 15.53 4.06 -11.62
N ARG A 32 16.63 4.67 -12.09
CA ARG A 32 17.06 4.56 -13.49
C ARG A 32 17.45 3.13 -13.88
N GLU A 33 18.11 2.40 -13.00
CA GLU A 33 18.42 0.98 -13.22
C GLU A 33 17.14 0.15 -13.38
N LEU A 34 16.14 0.36 -12.51
CA LEU A 34 14.86 -0.34 -12.58
C LEU A 34 13.98 0.08 -13.77
N ILE A 35 14.11 1.31 -14.25
CA ILE A 35 13.44 1.76 -15.48
C ILE A 35 14.09 1.10 -16.70
N ALA A 36 15.42 1.00 -16.72
CA ALA A 36 16.13 0.30 -17.79
C ALA A 36 15.84 -1.21 -17.80
N ASP A 37 15.72 -1.82 -16.62
CA ASP A 37 15.32 -3.21 -16.45
C ASP A 37 14.47 -3.39 -15.16
N PRO A 38 13.14 -3.53 -15.27
CA PRO A 38 12.28 -3.72 -14.10
C PRO A 38 12.32 -5.15 -13.53
N GLN A 39 12.98 -6.11 -14.22
CA GLN A 39 12.98 -7.53 -13.81
C GLN A 39 13.43 -7.77 -12.37
N PRO A 40 14.45 -7.09 -11.81
CA PRO A 40 14.83 -7.29 -10.42
C PRO A 40 13.69 -7.00 -9.45
N LEU A 41 12.92 -5.93 -9.66
CA LEU A 41 11.78 -5.60 -8.79
C LEU A 41 10.59 -6.55 -9.03
N VAL A 42 10.34 -6.96 -10.27
CA VAL A 42 9.34 -7.97 -10.60
C VAL A 42 9.66 -9.30 -9.89
N ALA A 43 10.92 -9.73 -9.92
CA ALA A 43 11.37 -10.95 -9.26
C ALA A 43 11.21 -10.88 -7.73
N GLU A 44 11.49 -9.72 -7.12
CA GLU A 44 11.25 -9.47 -5.69
C GLU A 44 9.75 -9.56 -5.34
N PHE A 45 8.89 -8.99 -6.19
CA PHE A 45 7.43 -9.07 -6.02
C PHE A 45 6.93 -10.52 -6.13
N THR A 46 7.28 -11.24 -7.19
CA THR A 46 6.80 -12.62 -7.41
C THR A 46 7.33 -13.60 -6.35
N SER A 47 8.60 -13.46 -5.98
CA SER A 47 9.19 -14.28 -4.91
C SER A 47 8.52 -14.01 -3.57
N GLY A 48 8.17 -12.74 -3.32
CA GLY A 48 7.36 -12.34 -2.18
C GLY A 48 5.99 -13.01 -2.16
N ILE A 49 5.26 -13.01 -3.29
CA ILE A 49 3.95 -13.67 -3.40
C ILE A 49 4.07 -15.17 -3.10
N GLU A 50 5.03 -15.86 -3.72
CA GLU A 50 5.21 -17.31 -3.51
C GLU A 50 5.59 -17.63 -2.07
N ALA A 51 6.46 -16.82 -1.45
CA ALA A 51 6.81 -16.99 -0.04
C ALA A 51 5.58 -16.82 0.86
N PHE A 52 4.76 -15.79 0.62
CA PHE A 52 3.60 -15.48 1.46
C PHE A 52 2.37 -16.35 1.14
N ARG A 53 2.31 -17.00 -0.02
CA ARG A 53 1.21 -17.90 -0.42
C ARG A 53 0.99 -19.04 0.56
N ARG A 54 2.06 -19.50 1.21
CA ARG A 54 2.02 -20.61 2.19
C ARG A 54 1.57 -20.16 3.58
N TYR A 55 1.44 -18.86 3.79
CA TYR A 55 1.08 -18.29 5.06
C TYR A 55 -0.44 -18.16 5.21
N GLY A 56 -1.03 -19.25 5.69
CA GLY A 56 -2.41 -19.31 6.15
C GLY A 56 -2.52 -18.82 7.60
N ASN A 57 -3.44 -17.89 7.84
CA ASN A 57 -3.74 -17.39 9.18
C ASN A 57 -5.24 -17.06 9.35
N PRO A 58 -5.94 -17.73 10.27
CA PRO A 58 -7.38 -17.56 10.43
C PRO A 58 -7.79 -16.32 11.24
N GLU A 59 -6.84 -15.58 11.83
CA GLU A 59 -7.11 -14.45 12.73
C GLU A 59 -7.33 -13.12 12.01
N GLY A 60 -7.85 -12.09 12.67
CA GLY A 60 -7.94 -10.74 12.08
C GLY A 60 -6.58 -10.04 11.97
N PHE A 61 -6.59 -8.84 11.38
CA PHE A 61 -5.38 -8.04 11.13
C PHE A 61 -4.93 -7.17 12.32
N TYR A 62 -5.72 -7.11 13.41
CA TYR A 62 -5.43 -6.27 14.59
C TYR A 62 -5.64 -7.00 15.90
N SER A 63 -4.89 -6.58 16.93
CA SER A 63 -5.12 -7.01 18.31
C SER A 63 -6.27 -6.26 18.97
N ASN A 64 -6.50 -5.00 18.59
CA ASN A 64 -7.59 -4.18 19.10
C ASN A 64 -8.64 -3.96 18.00
N LYS A 65 -9.85 -4.50 18.19
CA LYS A 65 -10.97 -4.36 17.25
C LYS A 65 -11.64 -2.99 17.31
N ASN A 66 -11.47 -2.24 18.41
CA ASN A 66 -12.09 -0.93 18.64
C ASN A 66 -11.15 0.23 18.28
N ARG A 67 -10.09 -0.03 17.50
CA ARG A 67 -9.17 1.02 17.11
C ARG A 67 -9.85 1.99 16.14
N ALA A 68 -9.48 3.25 16.23
CA ALA A 68 -9.94 4.29 15.34
C ALA A 68 -8.78 5.26 15.09
N PRO A 69 -8.64 5.81 13.87
CA PRO A 69 -7.71 6.90 13.64
C PRO A 69 -8.11 8.09 14.53
N LYS A 70 -7.12 8.78 15.08
CA LYS A 70 -7.37 9.96 15.91
C LYS A 70 -7.55 11.20 15.03
N ALA A 71 -8.50 12.05 15.39
CA ALA A 71 -8.67 13.34 14.77
C ALA A 71 -7.40 14.20 14.94
N PRO A 72 -7.08 15.09 13.98
CA PRO A 72 -6.09 16.14 14.20
C PRO A 72 -6.55 17.10 15.29
N ASP A 73 -5.59 17.67 16.02
CA ASP A 73 -5.82 18.76 16.96
C ASP A 73 -4.79 19.87 16.71
N PRO A 74 -5.20 21.04 16.18
CA PRO A 74 -6.57 21.43 15.82
C PRO A 74 -7.11 20.72 14.55
N ILE A 75 -8.45 20.68 14.42
CA ILE A 75 -9.11 20.27 13.17
C ILE A 75 -8.58 21.12 12.01
N GLY A 76 -8.39 20.49 10.85
CA GLY A 76 -7.73 21.08 9.68
C GLY A 76 -6.23 20.83 9.59
N GLN A 77 -5.54 20.50 10.69
CA GLN A 77 -4.09 20.27 10.68
C GLN A 77 -3.70 18.79 10.52
N ILE A 78 -3.67 18.31 9.29
CA ILE A 78 -3.18 16.97 8.97
C ILE A 78 -1.66 16.96 9.08
N THR A 79 -1.11 16.34 10.13
CA THR A 79 0.34 16.25 10.38
C THR A 79 0.85 14.83 10.53
N LYS A 80 -0.05 13.85 10.55
CA LYS A 80 0.24 12.42 10.68
C LYS A 80 -0.62 11.64 9.70
N THR A 81 -0.14 10.48 9.28
CA THR A 81 -0.86 9.59 8.36
C THR A 81 -2.24 9.20 8.89
N HIS A 82 -2.38 8.94 10.19
CA HIS A 82 -3.69 8.65 10.78
C HIS A 82 -4.66 9.85 10.81
N HIS A 83 -4.20 11.10 10.64
CA HIS A 83 -5.13 12.23 10.45
C HIS A 83 -5.83 12.13 9.09
N VAL A 84 -5.11 11.73 8.02
CA VAL A 84 -5.72 11.45 6.70
C VAL A 84 -6.71 10.30 6.82
N ALA A 85 -6.32 9.21 7.49
CA ALA A 85 -7.22 8.08 7.75
C ALA A 85 -8.49 8.51 8.50
N TRP A 86 -8.38 9.45 9.45
CA TRP A 86 -9.53 10.01 10.15
C TRP A 86 -10.48 10.74 9.19
N TYR A 87 -9.99 11.66 8.36
CA TYR A 87 -10.84 12.35 7.38
C TYR A 87 -11.50 11.37 6.39
N LEU A 88 -10.74 10.42 5.85
CA LEU A 88 -11.27 9.42 4.92
C LEU A 88 -12.37 8.56 5.58
N ARG A 89 -12.21 8.23 6.85
CA ARG A 89 -13.23 7.53 7.63
C ARG A 89 -14.49 8.37 7.81
N GLU A 90 -14.36 9.64 8.17
CA GLU A 90 -15.51 10.53 8.40
C GLU A 90 -16.29 10.81 7.11
N GLN A 91 -15.61 10.97 5.97
CA GLN A 91 -16.27 11.21 4.69
C GLN A 91 -16.74 9.93 3.96
N ALA A 92 -16.25 8.76 4.38
CA ALA A 92 -16.45 7.43 3.80
C ALA A 92 -15.96 7.23 2.36
N LEU A 93 -16.12 8.22 1.47
CA LEU A 93 -15.75 8.18 0.06
C LEU A 93 -14.66 9.19 -0.25
N LEU A 94 -13.54 8.72 -0.80
CA LEU A 94 -12.55 9.55 -1.49
C LEU A 94 -12.98 9.71 -2.95
N GLU A 95 -13.36 10.93 -3.31
CA GLU A 95 -13.60 11.31 -4.70
C GLU A 95 -12.30 11.76 -5.36
N VAL A 96 -12.00 11.19 -6.53
CA VAL A 96 -10.85 11.57 -7.36
C VAL A 96 -11.35 12.36 -8.57
N GLY A 97 -11.10 13.66 -8.56
CA GLY A 97 -11.58 14.60 -9.57
C GLY A 97 -11.25 14.18 -11.01
N ASN A 98 -12.24 14.30 -11.89
CA ASN A 98 -12.16 13.92 -13.31
C ASN A 98 -11.76 12.46 -13.60
N THR A 99 -11.63 11.61 -12.57
CA THR A 99 -11.27 10.19 -12.71
C THR A 99 -12.11 9.30 -11.78
N PRO A 100 -13.44 9.19 -12.00
CA PRO A 100 -14.34 8.46 -11.08
C PRO A 100 -13.96 6.99 -10.86
N ARG A 101 -13.29 6.35 -11.83
CA ARG A 101 -12.76 4.98 -11.71
C ARG A 101 -11.73 4.82 -10.59
N LEU A 102 -11.16 5.92 -10.10
CA LEU A 102 -10.22 5.94 -8.98
C LEU A 102 -10.90 6.22 -7.63
N ASN A 103 -12.20 6.52 -7.61
CA ASN A 103 -12.94 6.71 -6.37
C ASN A 103 -12.81 5.48 -5.47
N ALA A 104 -12.66 5.73 -4.18
CA ALA A 104 -12.38 4.68 -3.21
C ALA A 104 -13.11 4.95 -1.90
N GLU A 105 -13.71 3.92 -1.32
CA GLU A 105 -14.27 3.99 0.02
C GLU A 105 -13.24 3.57 1.07
N TYR A 106 -13.24 4.26 2.20
CA TYR A 106 -12.42 3.91 3.35
C TYR A 106 -12.88 2.58 3.96
N LEU A 107 -11.94 1.67 4.22
CA LEU A 107 -12.23 0.47 5.02
C LEU A 107 -11.46 0.46 6.31
N ASP A 108 -10.13 0.61 6.26
CA ASP A 108 -9.33 0.60 7.46
C ASP A 108 -7.94 1.24 7.27
N TYR A 109 -7.18 1.39 8.36
CA TYR A 109 -5.84 1.99 8.35
C TYR A 109 -4.77 1.10 9.01
N GLU A 110 -3.46 1.30 8.81
CA GLU A 110 -2.38 0.58 9.52
C GLU A 110 -2.56 -0.96 9.64
N ILE A 111 -3.02 -1.63 8.57
CA ILE A 111 -3.29 -3.08 8.51
C ILE A 111 -2.00 -3.87 8.65
N ARG A 112 -2.03 -4.97 9.40
CA ARG A 112 -0.88 -5.86 9.58
C ARG A 112 -1.18 -7.28 9.09
N PRO A 113 -0.93 -7.57 7.79
CA PRO A 113 -1.15 -8.90 7.21
C PRO A 113 -0.42 -10.02 7.96
N ALA A 114 0.80 -9.74 8.41
CA ALA A 114 1.63 -10.66 9.18
C ALA A 114 1.14 -10.91 10.63
N ARG A 115 0.09 -10.24 11.13
CA ARG A 115 -0.34 -10.42 12.52
C ARG A 115 -0.81 -11.84 12.80
N THR A 116 -0.10 -12.55 13.69
CA THR A 116 -0.49 -13.85 14.26
C THR A 116 -0.30 -13.84 15.77
N THR A 117 -1.22 -14.45 16.53
CA THR A 117 -1.06 -14.66 17.97
C THR A 117 -0.12 -15.85 18.26
N ASN A 118 0.05 -16.28 19.51
CA ASN A 118 0.87 -17.46 19.87
C ASN A 118 2.38 -17.39 19.60
N ARG A 119 3.01 -16.21 19.71
CA ARG A 119 4.47 -16.03 19.57
C ARG A 119 4.99 -16.53 18.20
N ALA A 120 4.23 -16.28 17.14
CA ALA A 120 4.75 -16.45 15.79
C ALA A 120 5.89 -15.46 15.54
N HIS A 121 6.94 -15.95 14.89
CA HIS A 121 8.13 -15.19 14.55
C HIS A 121 8.36 -15.25 13.04
N PHE A 122 9.04 -14.23 12.52
CA PHE A 122 9.57 -14.29 11.17
C PHE A 122 10.61 -15.39 11.05
N ASP A 123 10.66 -16.02 9.88
CA ASP A 123 11.50 -17.17 9.57
C ASP A 123 13.00 -16.86 9.53
N ASP A 124 13.38 -15.58 9.39
CA ASP A 124 14.76 -15.15 9.20
C ASP A 124 15.45 -14.60 10.44
N ASP A 125 14.80 -13.70 11.18
CA ASP A 125 15.41 -12.96 12.29
C ASP A 125 14.77 -13.29 13.65
N GLY A 126 13.76 -14.16 13.68
CA GLY A 126 12.99 -14.43 14.90
C GLY A 126 12.21 -13.20 15.40
N GLY A 127 12.11 -12.13 14.60
CA GLY A 127 11.36 -10.93 14.92
C GLY A 127 9.87 -11.24 15.05
N SER A 128 9.17 -10.51 15.92
CA SER A 128 7.71 -10.67 16.02
C SER A 128 6.99 -10.06 14.81
N TRP A 129 5.74 -10.46 14.55
CA TRP A 129 4.86 -9.86 13.53
C TRP A 129 4.80 -8.32 13.54
N ARG A 130 5.12 -7.67 14.67
CA ARG A 130 5.14 -6.21 14.80
C ARG A 130 6.21 -5.54 13.93
N SER A 131 7.30 -6.24 13.59
CA SER A 131 8.30 -5.78 12.62
C SER A 131 7.95 -6.13 11.18
N GLY A 132 6.76 -6.68 10.95
CA GLY A 132 6.23 -7.02 9.64
C GLY A 132 5.81 -5.80 8.83
N MET A 133 5.41 -6.06 7.58
CA MET A 133 4.80 -5.05 6.72
C MET A 133 3.51 -4.51 7.36
N MET A 134 3.34 -3.19 7.28
CA MET A 134 2.12 -2.50 7.66
C MET A 134 1.61 -1.76 6.42
N VAL A 135 0.32 -1.90 6.14
CA VAL A 135 -0.35 -1.19 5.05
C VAL A 135 -1.04 0.03 5.67
N ASP A 136 -0.70 1.23 5.20
CA ASP A 136 -1.20 2.47 5.82
C ASP A 136 -2.71 2.63 5.69
N LEU A 137 -3.26 2.29 4.52
CA LEU A 137 -4.70 2.34 4.25
C LEU A 137 -5.14 1.10 3.47
N LEU A 138 -6.29 0.56 3.86
CA LEU A 138 -7.07 -0.33 3.00
C LEU A 138 -8.31 0.44 2.58
N LEU A 139 -8.47 0.54 1.28
CA LEU A 139 -9.66 1.13 0.66
C LEU A 139 -10.33 0.05 -0.19
N VAL A 140 -11.48 0.40 -0.74
CA VAL A 140 -12.16 -0.42 -1.73
C VAL A 140 -12.58 0.44 -2.91
N SER A 141 -12.31 -0.03 -4.13
CA SER A 141 -12.72 0.66 -5.34
C SER A 141 -14.23 0.78 -5.40
N SER A 142 -14.73 2.00 -5.57
CA SER A 142 -16.17 2.25 -5.72
C SER A 142 -16.73 1.72 -7.05
N ASP A 143 -15.85 1.43 -8.02
CA ASP A 143 -16.21 0.89 -9.33
C ASP A 143 -16.63 -0.58 -9.24
N ASN A 144 -15.78 -1.43 -8.67
CA ASN A 144 -15.94 -2.88 -8.76
C ASN A 144 -15.66 -3.63 -7.45
N ARG A 145 -15.53 -2.91 -6.34
CA ARG A 145 -15.21 -3.47 -5.02
C ARG A 145 -13.86 -4.19 -4.96
N THR A 146 -12.90 -3.87 -5.84
CA THR A 146 -11.52 -4.37 -5.72
C THR A 146 -10.86 -3.77 -4.47
N PRO A 147 -10.21 -4.56 -3.59
CA PRO A 147 -9.48 -4.00 -2.47
C PRO A 147 -8.28 -3.19 -2.96
N ILE A 148 -8.02 -2.06 -2.29
CA ILE A 148 -6.95 -1.14 -2.64
C ILE A 148 -5.95 -1.07 -1.48
N VAL A 149 -4.69 -1.35 -1.77
CA VAL A 149 -3.57 -1.11 -0.85
C VAL A 149 -3.12 0.34 -1.02
N GLY A 150 -3.41 1.17 -0.02
CA GLY A 150 -3.01 2.57 0.01
C GLY A 150 -1.75 2.76 0.84
N GLU A 151 -0.70 3.30 0.22
CA GLU A 151 0.51 3.79 0.89
C GLU A 151 0.45 5.31 0.94
N LEU A 152 0.58 5.91 2.13
CA LEU A 152 0.36 7.34 2.33
C LEU A 152 1.68 8.05 2.65
N LYS A 153 1.99 9.09 1.89
CA LYS A 153 3.07 10.02 2.21
C LYS A 153 2.52 11.42 2.46
N ILE A 154 2.98 12.03 3.54
CA ILE A 154 2.62 13.40 3.91
C ILE A 154 3.87 14.27 3.80
N ARG A 155 3.73 15.44 3.19
CA ARG A 155 4.80 16.44 3.04
C ARG A 155 6.10 15.82 2.51
N SER A 156 7.17 15.92 3.31
CA SER A 156 8.52 15.49 2.98
C SER A 156 8.93 14.17 3.61
N ASP A 157 7.99 13.34 4.10
CA ASP A 157 8.32 12.04 4.75
C ASP A 157 9.26 11.19 3.87
N LYS A 158 8.76 10.75 2.70
CA LYS A 158 9.51 10.02 1.67
C LYS A 158 8.94 10.27 0.28
N ASP A 159 9.76 10.02 -0.74
CA ASP A 159 9.41 10.19 -2.15
C ASP A 159 8.44 9.11 -2.69
N PRO A 160 7.71 9.42 -3.79
CA PRO A 160 6.78 8.49 -4.45
C PRO A 160 7.43 7.20 -4.94
N PHE A 161 8.72 7.22 -5.32
CA PHE A 161 9.44 6.01 -5.71
C PHE A 161 9.56 5.01 -4.56
N THR A 162 9.92 5.50 -3.37
CA THR A 162 9.96 4.65 -2.17
C THR A 162 8.56 4.20 -1.76
N ALA A 163 7.55 5.06 -1.91
CA ALA A 163 6.15 4.73 -1.63
C ALA A 163 5.61 3.64 -2.57
N LEU A 164 5.94 3.68 -3.86
CA LEU A 164 5.59 2.64 -4.83
C LEU A 164 6.12 1.27 -4.38
N ILE A 165 7.40 1.19 -4.02
CA ILE A 165 8.02 -0.07 -3.57
C ILE A 165 7.38 -0.57 -2.26
N GLN A 166 7.06 0.33 -1.34
CA GLN A 166 6.37 -0.01 -0.10
C GLN A 166 4.95 -0.54 -0.36
N MET A 167 4.20 0.12 -1.25
CA MET A 167 2.86 -0.29 -1.67
C MET A 167 2.92 -1.69 -2.29
N LEU A 168 3.86 -1.95 -3.21
CA LEU A 168 4.07 -3.27 -3.79
C LEU A 168 4.34 -4.34 -2.72
N ALA A 169 5.16 -4.01 -1.72
CA ALA A 169 5.42 -4.90 -0.59
C ALA A 169 4.16 -5.17 0.25
N GLY A 170 3.31 -4.16 0.44
CA GLY A 170 1.98 -4.31 1.07
C GLY A 170 1.04 -5.19 0.24
N ALA A 171 1.01 -5.01 -1.08
CA ALA A 171 0.21 -5.81 -2.01
C ALA A 171 0.63 -7.28 -1.99
N VAL A 172 1.93 -7.59 -1.94
CA VAL A 172 2.42 -8.96 -1.80
C VAL A 172 1.80 -9.68 -0.61
N HIS A 173 1.61 -8.97 0.50
CA HIS A 173 1.08 -9.54 1.73
C HIS A 173 -0.45 -9.67 1.74
N LEU A 174 -1.16 -9.14 0.75
CA LEU A 174 -2.62 -9.17 0.67
C LEU A 174 -3.16 -9.86 -0.60
N ALA A 175 -2.35 -10.01 -1.65
CA ALA A 175 -2.78 -10.53 -2.95
C ALA A 175 -2.84 -12.07 -3.01
N THR A 176 -2.48 -12.78 -1.94
CA THR A 176 -2.61 -14.24 -1.89
C THR A 176 -4.07 -14.62 -1.62
N ARG A 177 -4.50 -15.79 -2.10
CA ARG A 177 -5.86 -16.32 -1.90
C ARG A 177 -6.26 -16.31 -0.42
N ASP A 178 -5.43 -16.89 0.45
CA ASP A 178 -5.70 -16.98 1.88
C ASP A 178 -5.88 -15.59 2.52
N GLN A 179 -5.08 -14.60 2.12
CA GLN A 179 -5.18 -13.25 2.65
C GLN A 179 -6.41 -12.51 2.10
N TYR A 180 -6.78 -12.78 0.84
CA TYR A 180 -8.01 -12.26 0.26
C TYR A 180 -9.27 -12.82 0.92
N GLU A 181 -9.32 -14.13 1.17
CA GLU A 181 -10.41 -14.76 1.93
C GLU A 181 -10.49 -14.21 3.36
N ARG A 182 -9.34 -13.94 3.97
CA ARG A 182 -9.22 -13.30 5.28
C ARG A 182 -9.70 -11.85 5.27
N LEU A 183 -9.38 -11.07 4.23
CA LEU A 183 -9.94 -9.73 4.00
C LEU A 183 -11.47 -9.81 3.94
N ARG A 184 -12.03 -10.71 3.12
CA ARG A 184 -13.49 -10.91 3.01
C ARG A 184 -14.15 -11.25 4.36
N LYS A 185 -13.50 -12.08 5.17
CA LYS A 185 -13.99 -12.50 6.48
C LYS A 185 -13.96 -11.37 7.52
N PHE A 186 -12.87 -10.60 7.57
CA PHE A 186 -12.64 -9.63 8.64
C PHE A 186 -12.99 -8.19 8.27
N MET A 187 -13.23 -7.91 6.98
CA MET A 187 -13.63 -6.60 6.46
C MET A 187 -14.94 -6.72 5.66
N PRO A 188 -16.06 -7.15 6.27
CA PRO A 188 -17.30 -7.44 5.55
C PRO A 188 -17.88 -6.21 4.84
N THR A 189 -17.64 -5.00 5.36
CA THR A 189 -18.04 -3.73 4.73
C THR A 189 -17.35 -3.50 3.39
N GLY A 190 -16.19 -4.12 3.15
CA GLY A 190 -15.53 -4.11 1.84
C GLY A 190 -16.36 -4.80 0.76
N ALA A 191 -17.21 -5.75 1.14
CA ALA A 191 -18.05 -6.51 0.20
C ALA A 191 -17.25 -7.08 -1.00
N PHE A 192 -16.00 -7.52 -0.75
CA PHE A 192 -15.13 -7.98 -1.82
C PHE A 192 -15.71 -9.24 -2.49
N PRO A 193 -15.75 -9.29 -3.84
CA PRO A 193 -16.38 -10.39 -4.56
C PRO A 193 -15.63 -11.71 -4.32
N PRO A 194 -16.32 -12.86 -4.28
CA PRO A 194 -15.64 -14.15 -4.32
C PRO A 194 -14.85 -14.30 -5.63
N THR A 195 -13.60 -14.73 -5.54
CA THR A 195 -12.76 -15.04 -6.72
C THR A 195 -11.68 -16.04 -6.34
N GLU A 196 -11.32 -16.88 -7.30
CA GLU A 196 -10.17 -17.81 -7.20
C GLU A 196 -8.84 -17.12 -7.57
N GLN A 197 -8.92 -15.97 -8.25
CA GLN A 197 -7.76 -15.18 -8.70
C GLN A 197 -7.92 -13.74 -8.19
N PRO A 198 -7.60 -13.49 -6.90
CA PRO A 198 -7.71 -12.15 -6.35
C PRO A 198 -6.70 -11.20 -6.99
N ARG A 199 -7.18 -10.02 -7.35
CA ARG A 199 -6.37 -8.87 -7.76
C ARG A 199 -6.64 -7.71 -6.82
N LEU A 200 -5.65 -6.84 -6.65
CA LEU A 200 -5.75 -5.62 -5.85
C LEU A 200 -5.50 -4.40 -6.74
N ASP A 201 -5.95 -3.23 -6.30
CA ASP A 201 -5.38 -1.97 -6.77
C ASP A 201 -4.32 -1.48 -5.78
N GLY A 202 -3.35 -0.72 -6.27
CA GLY A 202 -2.27 -0.15 -5.47
C GLY A 202 -2.24 1.37 -5.60
N TYR A 203 -2.50 2.09 -4.52
CA TYR A 203 -2.53 3.57 -4.53
C TYR A 203 -1.36 4.13 -3.73
N VAL A 204 -0.58 5.00 -4.37
CA VAL A 204 0.31 5.95 -3.68
C VAL A 204 -0.49 7.22 -3.43
N LEU A 205 -0.68 7.58 -2.17
CA LEU A 205 -1.48 8.72 -1.75
C LEU A 205 -0.55 9.79 -1.21
N LEU A 206 -0.64 11.01 -1.75
CA LEU A 206 0.29 12.09 -1.44
C LEU A 206 -0.47 13.28 -0.86
N TYR A 207 -0.24 13.64 0.41
CA TYR A 207 -0.85 14.82 1.02
C TYR A 207 0.20 15.93 1.22
N GLN A 208 -0.05 17.12 0.65
CA GLN A 208 0.89 18.25 0.68
C GLN A 208 2.31 17.90 0.18
N PHE A 209 2.41 16.95 -0.74
CA PHE A 209 3.69 16.59 -1.36
C PHE A 209 4.12 17.72 -2.31
N LEU A 210 5.41 18.09 -2.28
CA LEU A 210 5.98 19.13 -3.14
C LEU A 210 5.30 20.52 -3.06
N GLU A 211 4.76 20.92 -1.90
CA GLU A 211 4.31 22.33 -1.72
C GLU A 211 5.45 23.33 -2.00
N THR A 212 6.70 22.90 -1.81
CA THR A 212 7.89 23.61 -2.31
C THR A 212 8.59 22.74 -3.36
N PRO A 213 8.88 23.27 -4.57
CA PRO A 213 9.61 22.54 -5.60
C PRO A 213 10.96 22.03 -5.08
N GLN A 214 11.19 20.74 -5.27
CA GLN A 214 12.47 20.09 -5.01
C GLN A 214 12.76 19.21 -6.21
N ALA A 215 13.68 19.67 -7.08
CA ALA A 215 14.02 19.01 -8.34
C ALA A 215 14.33 17.51 -8.18
N ASP A 216 14.90 17.18 -7.03
CA ASP A 216 15.17 15.82 -6.62
C ASP A 216 13.88 15.00 -6.46
N LEU A 217 12.95 15.46 -5.63
CA LEU A 217 11.67 14.78 -5.41
C LEU A 217 10.81 14.70 -6.68
N GLU A 218 10.83 15.72 -7.53
CA GLU A 218 10.16 15.70 -8.84
C GLU A 218 10.73 14.63 -9.78
N THR A 219 12.05 14.42 -9.72
CA THR A 219 12.71 13.36 -10.51
C THR A 219 12.30 11.98 -10.04
N LEU A 220 12.24 11.74 -8.72
CA LEU A 220 11.77 10.45 -8.19
C LEU A 220 10.26 10.24 -8.40
N ASP A 221 9.44 11.30 -8.43
CA ASP A 221 8.04 11.20 -8.83
C ASP A 221 7.91 10.73 -10.29
N ARG A 222 8.63 11.36 -11.21
CA ARG A 222 8.66 10.94 -12.62
C ARG A 222 9.16 9.51 -12.80
N HIS A 223 10.19 9.11 -12.05
CA HIS A 223 10.66 7.73 -12.09
C HIS A 223 9.63 6.74 -11.53
N ALA A 224 8.87 7.13 -10.50
CA ALA A 224 7.80 6.28 -9.98
C ALA A 224 6.67 6.08 -11.00
N ASP A 225 6.31 7.14 -11.73
CA ASP A 225 5.36 7.08 -12.84
C ASP A 225 5.83 6.13 -13.95
N GLU A 226 7.04 6.36 -14.48
CA GLU A 226 7.62 5.54 -15.56
C GLU A 226 7.79 4.07 -15.15
N LEU A 227 8.31 3.82 -13.95
CA LEU A 227 8.45 2.46 -13.43
C LEU A 227 7.08 1.78 -13.22
N SER A 228 6.07 2.52 -12.76
CA SER A 228 4.71 1.97 -12.60
C SER A 228 4.12 1.54 -13.94
N ALA A 229 4.34 2.32 -15.00
CA ALA A 229 3.94 1.96 -16.36
C ALA A 229 4.60 0.66 -16.82
N LEU A 230 5.93 0.56 -16.64
CA LEU A 230 6.71 -0.63 -16.98
C LEU A 230 6.25 -1.87 -16.21
N LEU A 231 6.07 -1.75 -14.89
CA LEU A 231 5.59 -2.85 -14.04
C LEU A 231 4.22 -3.36 -14.50
N MET A 232 3.30 -2.47 -14.89
CA MET A 232 1.97 -2.86 -15.38
C MET A 232 1.98 -3.49 -16.77
N ASN A 233 3.12 -3.51 -17.48
CA ASN A 233 3.30 -4.31 -18.70
C ASN A 233 3.76 -5.75 -18.42
N HIS A 234 4.10 -6.09 -17.16
CA HIS A 234 4.52 -7.45 -16.79
C HIS A 234 3.35 -8.29 -16.27
N THR A 235 3.06 -9.42 -16.92
CA THR A 235 2.01 -10.36 -16.49
C THR A 235 2.19 -10.85 -15.05
N ALA A 236 3.45 -11.01 -14.61
CA ALA A 236 3.80 -11.35 -13.24
C ALA A 236 3.25 -10.34 -12.20
N ILE A 237 3.16 -9.06 -12.56
CA ILE A 237 2.54 -8.02 -11.75
C ILE A 237 1.03 -8.00 -11.98
N THR A 238 0.59 -7.97 -13.24
CA THR A 238 -0.84 -7.78 -13.57
C THR A 238 -1.74 -8.95 -13.15
N THR A 239 -1.16 -10.13 -12.93
CA THR A 239 -1.86 -11.28 -12.31
C THR A 239 -2.35 -10.98 -10.89
N HIS A 240 -1.68 -10.09 -10.16
CA HIS A 240 -1.97 -9.76 -8.77
C HIS A 240 -2.44 -8.32 -8.58
N LEU A 241 -2.04 -7.42 -9.47
CA LEU A 241 -2.46 -6.02 -9.47
C LEU A 241 -3.30 -5.71 -10.70
N ARG A 242 -4.41 -5.02 -10.48
CA ARG A 242 -5.25 -4.48 -11.53
C ARG A 242 -4.78 -3.10 -11.97
N ARG A 243 -4.43 -2.26 -11.01
CA ARG A 243 -4.03 -0.88 -11.25
C ARG A 243 -2.96 -0.44 -10.24
N ILE A 244 -2.08 0.44 -10.70
CA ILE A 244 -1.25 1.29 -9.84
C ILE A 244 -1.62 2.74 -10.13
N ALA A 245 -1.91 3.53 -9.10
CA ALA A 245 -2.22 4.94 -9.26
C ALA A 245 -1.53 5.79 -8.20
N CYS A 246 -1.23 7.03 -8.56
CA CYS A 246 -0.83 8.06 -7.63
C CYS A 246 -1.88 9.16 -7.57
N VAL A 247 -2.32 9.47 -6.36
CA VAL A 247 -3.40 10.41 -6.09
C VAL A 247 -2.87 11.46 -5.11
N ASP A 248 -2.86 12.71 -5.56
CA ASP A 248 -2.64 13.85 -4.67
C ASP A 248 -3.90 14.10 -3.87
N LEU A 249 -3.74 14.34 -2.58
CA LEU A 249 -4.79 14.61 -1.61
C LEU A 249 -4.70 16.06 -1.15
N GLU A 250 -5.85 16.72 -1.18
CA GLU A 250 -6.03 18.10 -0.73
C GLU A 250 -7.17 18.15 0.28
N LEU A 251 -6.95 18.79 1.43
CA LEU A 251 -8.03 19.15 2.34
C LEU A 251 -8.65 20.46 1.89
N ARG A 252 -9.89 20.42 1.41
CA ARG A 252 -10.58 21.61 0.90
C ARG A 252 -11.33 22.36 2.00
N ALA A 253 -11.78 23.57 1.66
CA ALA A 253 -12.52 24.44 2.58
C ALA A 253 -13.86 23.84 3.07
N ASP A 254 -14.39 22.83 2.38
CA ASP A 254 -15.57 22.06 2.80
C ASP A 254 -15.26 21.04 3.92
N GLY A 255 -14.01 20.96 4.37
CA GLY A 255 -13.56 20.05 5.41
C GLY A 255 -13.38 18.60 4.93
N LYS A 256 -13.37 18.34 3.62
CA LYS A 256 -13.19 17.00 3.04
C LYS A 256 -11.86 16.88 2.32
N LEU A 257 -11.33 15.65 2.30
CA LEU A 257 -10.22 15.29 1.43
C LEU A 257 -10.73 15.03 0.02
N HIS A 258 -10.14 15.70 -0.96
CA HIS A 258 -10.36 15.49 -2.38
C HIS A 258 -9.08 14.94 -3.01
N GLY A 259 -9.26 14.00 -3.94
CA GLY A 259 -8.16 13.43 -4.72
C GLY A 259 -8.04 14.09 -6.09
N SER A 260 -6.81 14.26 -6.59
CA SER A 260 -6.54 14.43 -8.02
C SER A 260 -5.59 13.35 -8.51
N CYS A 261 -5.90 12.74 -9.65
CA CYS A 261 -5.04 11.75 -10.27
C CYS A 261 -3.76 12.41 -10.78
N ARG A 262 -2.62 12.03 -10.22
CA ARG A 262 -1.30 12.46 -10.70
C ARG A 262 -0.86 11.61 -11.88
N TRP A 263 -0.91 10.30 -11.73
CA TRP A 263 -0.67 9.31 -12.78
C TRP A 263 -1.36 7.99 -12.44
N GLN A 264 -1.61 7.14 -13.44
CA GLN A 264 -2.19 5.82 -13.24
C GLN A 264 -1.86 4.87 -14.40
N HIS A 265 -1.71 3.59 -14.08
CA HIS A 265 -1.38 2.52 -15.04
C HIS A 265 -2.17 1.25 -14.72
N GLY A 266 -2.56 0.52 -15.76
CA GLY A 266 -3.45 -0.64 -15.65
C GLY A 266 -4.93 -0.31 -15.91
N VAL A 267 -5.79 -1.33 -15.80
CA VAL A 267 -7.22 -1.28 -16.22
C VAL A 267 -8.14 -1.62 -15.07
#